data_AF-A0A1J5UGU6-F1
#
_entry.id   AF-A0A1J5UGU6-F1
#
_cell.length_a   1.000
_cell.length_b   1.000
_cell.length_c   1.000
_cell.angle_alpha   90.00
_cell.angle_beta   90.00
_cell.angle_gamma   90.00
#
_symmetry.space_group_name_H-M   'P 1'
#
loop_
_entity.id
_entity.type
_entity.pdbx_description
1 polymer ?
#
loop_
_entity_poly.entity_id
_entity_poly.type
_entity_poly.pdbx_seq_one_letter_code
_entity_poly.pdbx_strand_id
1 'polypeptide(L)' 'MKTVEEKIIEVLDELEKWEKRREKVSERYARGEADKTEIERINEQVTHYKNLLSDMKKKMNSTDISRTLARTGN' A
#
# COMPACT_ATOMS: atom_id res chain seq x y z
N MET A 1 -13.71 5.51 15.70
CA MET A 1 -12.25 5.52 15.43
C MET A 1 -11.97 4.31 14.57
N LYS A 2 -11.38 4.47 13.38
CA LYS A 2 -11.21 3.34 12.45
C LYS A 2 -10.24 2.30 13.02
N THR A 3 -10.55 1.02 12.88
CA THR A 3 -9.65 -0.09 13.24
C THR A 3 -8.43 -0.12 12.33
N VAL A 4 -7.39 -0.86 12.72
CA VAL A 4 -6.21 -1.04 11.87
C VAL A 4 -6.58 -1.79 10.59
N GLU A 5 -7.51 -2.75 10.68
CA GLU A 5 -8.01 -3.52 9.54
C GLU A 5 -8.76 -2.63 8.54
N GLU A 6 -9.65 -1.75 9.01
CA GLU A 6 -10.35 -0.78 8.17
C GLU A 6 -9.37 0.14 7.43
N LYS A 7 -8.32 0.58 8.11
CA LYS A 7 -7.25 1.39 7.48
C LYS A 7 -6.45 0.59 6.46
N ILE A 8 -6.21 -0.70 6.70
CA ILE A 8 -5.52 -1.57 5.71
C ILE A 8 -6.36 -1.72 4.46
N ILE A 9 -7.67 -1.92 4.60
CA ILE A 9 -8.61 -2.00 3.47
C ILE A 9 -8.56 -0.71 2.65
N GLU A 10 -8.62 0.46 3.29
CA GLU A 10 -8.53 1.74 2.60
C GLU A 10 -7.21 1.91 1.83
N VAL A 11 -6.10 1.49 2.43
CA VAL A 11 -4.78 1.55 1.79
C VAL A 11 -4.67 0.56 0.62
N LEU A 12 -5.30 -0.62 0.70
CA LEU A 12 -5.39 -1.57 -0.40
C LEU A 12 -6.24 -1.03 -1.56
N ASP A 13 -7.38 -0.41 -1.27
CA ASP A 13 -8.24 0.21 -2.29
C ASP A 13 -7.51 1.33 -3.03
N GLU A 14 -6.78 2.18 -2.30
CA GLU A 14 -5.97 3.23 -2.93
C GLU A 14 -4.81 2.65 -3.76
N LEU A 15 -4.14 1.61 -3.27
CA LEU A 15 -3.10 0.92 -4.04
C LEU A 15 -3.66 0.36 -5.35
N GLU A 16 -4.83 -0.29 -5.31
CA GLU A 16 -5.48 -0.84 -6.51
C GLU A 16 -5.82 0.26 -7.52
N LYS A 17 -6.32 1.42 -7.06
CA LYS A 17 -6.58 2.58 -7.93
C LYS A 17 -5.31 3.06 -8.63
N TRP A 18 -4.19 3.15 -7.92
CA TRP A 18 -2.91 3.54 -8.49
C TRP A 18 -2.35 2.50 -9.46
N GLU A 19 -2.50 1.21 -9.18
CA GLU A 19 -2.08 0.14 -10.11
C GLU A 19 -2.92 0.16 -11.40
N LYS A 20 -4.24 0.32 -11.30
CA LYS A 20 -5.11 0.53 -12.49
C LYS A 20 -4.75 1.80 -13.27
N ARG A 21 -4.38 2.88 -12.58
CA ARG A 21 -3.94 4.12 -13.22
C ARG A 21 -2.62 3.90 -13.96
N ARG A 22 -1.69 3.14 -13.38
CA ARG A 22 -0.41 2.77 -14.02
C ARG A 22 -0.64 2.04 -15.33
N GLU A 23 -1.55 1.07 -15.36
CA GLU A 23 -1.90 0.33 -16.59
C GLU A 23 -2.40 1.28 -17.68
N LYS A 24 -3.40 2.11 -17.36
CA LYS A 24 -3.97 3.08 -18.31
C LYS A 24 -2.93 4.07 -18.84
N VAL A 25 -2.06 4.58 -17.97
CA VAL A 25 -1.01 5.53 -18.39
C VAL A 25 0.08 4.83 -19.18
N SER A 26 0.41 3.57 -18.87
CA SER A 26 1.34 2.78 -19.67
C SER A 26 0.81 2.55 -21.09
N GLU A 27 -0.49 2.27 -21.25
CA GLU A 27 -1.13 2.16 -22.55
C GLU A 27 -1.09 3.48 -23.33
N ARG A 28 -1.38 4.60 -22.68
CA ARG A 28 -1.30 5.94 -23.29
C ARG A 28 0.14 6.31 -23.67
N TYR A 29 1.12 5.98 -22.83
CA TYR A 29 2.53 6.20 -23.11
C TYR A 29 3.00 5.40 -24.33
N ALA A 30 2.57 4.14 -24.45
CA ALA A 30 2.85 3.31 -25.62
C ALA A 30 2.27 3.90 -26.93
N ARG A 31 1.19 4.69 -26.84
CA ARG A 31 0.60 5.44 -27.96
C ARG A 31 1.22 6.82 -28.19
N GLY A 32 2.18 7.24 -27.35
CA GLY A 32 2.78 8.57 -27.39
C GLY A 32 1.90 9.69 -26.80
N GLU A 33 0.86 9.34 -26.04
CA GLU A 33 -0.14 10.26 -25.48
C GLU A 33 0.10 10.61 -23.99
N ALA A 34 1.17 10.08 -23.40
CA ALA A 34 1.57 10.35 -22.03
C ALA A 34 3.10 10.52 -21.96
N ASP A 35 3.57 11.19 -20.91
CA ASP A 35 4.99 11.38 -20.64
C ASP A 35 5.50 10.36 -19.61
N LYS A 36 6.78 10.00 -19.73
CA LYS A 36 7.50 9.13 -18.80
C LYS A 36 7.42 9.66 -17.36
N THR A 37 7.42 10.98 -17.17
CA THR A 37 7.30 11.61 -15.84
C THR A 37 5.96 11.31 -15.15
N GLU A 38 4.87 11.07 -15.92
CA GLU A 38 3.59 10.65 -15.35
C GLU A 38 3.67 9.22 -14.81
N ILE A 39 4.32 8.30 -15.55
CA ILE A 39 4.55 6.92 -15.13
C ILE A 39 5.42 6.87 -13.86
N GLU A 40 6.49 7.66 -13.82
CA GLU A 40 7.40 7.72 -12.67
C GLU A 40 6.67 8.14 -11.40
N ARG A 41 5.86 9.22 -11.45
CA ARG A 41 5.03 9.66 -10.32
C ARG A 41 4.04 8.60 -9.86
N ILE A 42 3.41 7.88 -10.79
CA ILE A 42 2.49 6.79 -10.45
C ILE A 42 3.24 5.65 -9.75
N ASN A 43 4.44 5.29 -10.22
CA ASN A 43 5.26 4.26 -9.60
C ASN A 43 5.74 4.65 -8.20
N GLU A 44 6.03 5.92 -7.96
CA GLU A 44 6.32 6.44 -6.61
C GLU A 44 5.13 6.26 -5.67
N GLN A 45 3.91 6.57 -6.13
CA GLN A 45 2.68 6.36 -5.33
C GLN A 45 2.44 4.87 -5.04
N VAL A 46 2.57 4.00 -6.04
CA VAL A 46 2.47 2.54 -5.84
C VAL A 46 3.48 2.05 -4.82
N THR A 47 4.73 2.54 -4.88
CA THR A 47 5.79 2.17 -3.94
C THR A 47 5.47 2.68 -2.53
N HIS A 48 4.97 3.90 -2.39
CA HIS A 48 4.54 4.48 -1.12
C HIS A 48 3.49 3.61 -0.43
N TYR A 49 2.41 3.26 -1.13
CA TYR A 49 1.33 2.44 -0.55
C TYR A 49 1.79 1.01 -0.22
N LYS A 50 2.66 0.40 -1.03
CA LYS A 50 3.25 -0.91 -0.71
C LYS A 50 4.11 -0.88 0.55
N ASN A 51 4.92 0.16 0.73
CA ASN A 51 5.72 0.35 1.94
C ASN A 51 4.83 0.58 3.16
N LEU A 52 3.79 1.41 3.02
CA LEU A 52 2.81 1.67 4.08
C LEU A 52 2.14 0.37 4.55
N LEU A 53 1.68 -0.48 3.62
CA LEU A 53 1.09 -1.79 3.95
C LEU A 53 2.07 -2.71 4.66
N SER A 54 3.32 -2.76 4.20
CA SER A 54 4.38 -3.55 4.83
C SER A 54 4.61 -3.12 6.28
N ASP A 55 4.66 -1.82 6.53
CA ASP A 55 4.86 -1.28 7.88
C ASP A 55 3.65 -1.48 8.78
N MET A 56 2.43 -1.36 8.25
CA MET A 56 1.21 -1.69 8.98
C MET A 56 1.18 -3.18 9.38
N LYS A 57 1.55 -4.08 8.48
CA LYS A 57 1.66 -5.51 8.74
C LYS A 57 2.70 -5.83 9.83
N LYS A 58 3.87 -5.19 9.78
CA LYS A 58 4.92 -5.35 10.82
C LYS A 58 4.42 -4.90 12.20
N LYS A 59 3.71 -3.77 12.28
CA LYS A 59 3.15 -3.25 13.54
C LYS A 59 2.10 -4.19 14.14
N MET A 60 1.24 -4.79 13.32
CA MET A 60 0.29 -5.80 13.77
C MET A 60 1.01 -7.00 14.39
N ASN A 61 1.95 -7.60 13.65
CA ASN A 61 2.71 -8.76 14.11
C ASN A 61 3.48 -8.48 15.41
N SER A 62 4.10 -7.30 15.54
CA SER A 62 4.80 -6.91 16.77
C SER A 62 3.85 -6.78 17.95
N THR A 63 2.62 -6.29 17.73
CA THR A 63 1.61 -6.13 18.79
C THR A 63 1.07 -7.49 19.22
N ASP A 64 0.90 -8.44 18.28
CA ASP A 64 0.47 -9.81 18.56
C ASP A 64 1.53 -10.60 19.33
N ILE A 65 2.81 -10.43 19.00
CA ILE A 65 3.93 -11.02 19.74
C ILE A 65 3.99 -10.49 21.19
N SER A 66 3.91 -9.16 21.37
CA SER A 66 3.89 -8.55 22.72
C SER A 66 2.69 -9.04 23.55
N ARG A 67 1.50 -9.18 22.94
CA ARG A 67 0.32 -9.74 23.60
C ARG A 67 0.48 -11.22 23.98
N THR A 68 1.18 -12.01 23.17
CA THR A 68 1.43 -13.43 23.45
C THR A 68 2.40 -13.60 24.61
N LEU A 69 3.52 -12.87 24.59
CA LEU A 69 4.52 -12.90 25.68
C LEU A 69 3.94 -12.46 27.03
N ALA A 70 3.08 -11.43 27.04
CA ALA A 70 2.41 -10.98 28.26
C ALA A 70 1.43 -12.00 28.85
N ARG A 71 0.97 -13.00 28.07
CA ARG A 71 0.03 -14.04 28.51
C ARG A 71 0.71 -15.32 28.99
N THR A 72 1.93 -15.59 28.52
CA THR A 72 2.71 -16.77 28.93
C THR A 72 3.53 -16.52 30.21
N GLY A 73 3.64 -15.27 30.66
CA GLY A 73 4.39 -14.89 31.87
C GLY A 73 3.61 -14.88 33.19
N ASN A 74 2.38 -15.44 33.23
CA ASN A 74 1.57 -15.59 34.45
C ASN A 74 1.49 -17.05 34.88
#